data_AF-A0A8C9R3B7-F1
#
_entry.id   AF-A0A8C9R3B7-F1
#
_cell.length_a   1.000
_cell.length_b   1.000
_cell.length_c   1.000
_cell.angle_alpha   90.00
_cell.angle_beta   90.00
_cell.angle_gamma   90.00
#
_symmetry.space_group_name_H-M   'P 1'
#
loop_
_entity.id
_entity.type
_entity.pdbx_description
1 polymer ?
#
loop_
_entity_poly.entity_id
_entity_poly.type
_entity_poly.pdbx_seq_one_letter_code
_entity_poly.pdbx_strand_id
1 'polypeptide(L)'
;MAAVKEGGRPGKSSGKEPQPLIIAKTPAEEQRLKLERLMRNPDKPAPIPEKPKEWNPRAPPEFVRDVMGSSAGAGSGEFHVYRHLRRREYQRQDFLDRISEKQKLDEDYQEKLQQNQQIAEERTMGEIKKPFFTTFHVNHARCCCSSWVLLMPFLK
;
A
#
# COMPACT_ATOMS: atom_id res chain seq x y z
N MET A 1 -49.10 -5.67 23.35
CA MET A 1 -48.77 -4.25 23.15
C MET A 1 -47.66 -4.15 22.14
N ALA A 2 -47.95 -3.62 20.94
CA ALA A 2 -47.00 -3.56 19.84
C ALA A 2 -46.02 -2.39 20.04
N ALA A 3 -44.72 -2.67 19.97
CA ALA A 3 -43.66 -1.66 20.06
C ALA A 3 -43.47 -0.96 18.71
N VAL A 4 -43.64 0.35 18.71
CA VAL A 4 -43.42 1.26 17.58
C VAL A 4 -41.93 1.34 17.28
N LYS A 5 -41.52 1.02 16.05
CA LYS A 5 -40.16 1.27 15.55
C LYS A 5 -40.08 2.72 15.06
N GLU A 6 -39.52 3.60 15.88
CA GLU A 6 -39.03 4.91 15.44
C GLU A 6 -37.75 4.72 14.63
N GLY A 7 -37.85 4.93 13.32
CA GLY A 7 -36.76 4.76 12.36
C GLY A 7 -36.91 5.75 11.21
N GLY A 8 -37.09 7.03 11.55
CA GLY A 8 -37.15 8.13 10.59
C GLY A 8 -35.83 8.24 9.83
N ARG A 9 -35.87 7.98 8.52
CA ARG A 9 -34.78 8.27 7.59
C ARG A 9 -34.55 9.79 7.62
N PRO A 10 -33.35 10.30 7.97
CA PRO A 10 -33.15 11.73 8.10
C PRO A 10 -33.44 12.40 6.76
N GLY A 11 -34.38 13.35 6.81
CA GLY A 11 -34.91 14.07 5.65
C GLY A 11 -33.81 14.70 4.81
N LYS A 12 -33.98 14.61 3.50
CA LYS A 12 -33.15 15.29 2.50
C LYS A 12 -33.27 16.80 2.74
N SER A 13 -32.23 17.41 3.31
CA SER A 13 -32.17 18.85 3.59
C SER A 13 -32.46 19.65 2.31
N SER A 14 -33.61 20.30 2.31
CA SER A 14 -34.09 21.28 1.33
C SER A 14 -33.17 22.50 1.33
N GLY A 15 -32.86 23.01 0.13
CA GLY A 15 -32.11 24.26 -0.06
C GLY A 15 -30.61 24.09 -0.30
N LYS A 16 -30.21 23.49 -1.44
CA LYS A 16 -28.86 23.73 -1.97
C LYS A 16 -28.90 25.02 -2.77
N GLU A 17 -28.50 26.13 -2.15
CA GLU A 17 -28.04 27.33 -2.86
C GLU A 17 -27.12 26.91 -4.03
N PRO A 18 -27.38 27.36 -5.27
CA PRO A 18 -26.58 26.98 -6.42
C PRO A 18 -25.19 27.58 -6.28
N GLN A 19 -24.24 26.78 -5.78
CA GLN A 19 -22.85 27.20 -5.71
C GLN A 19 -22.32 27.41 -7.13
N PRO A 20 -21.63 28.54 -7.41
CA PRO A 20 -20.97 28.72 -8.69
C PRO A 20 -19.92 27.62 -8.88
N LEU A 21 -19.89 27.02 -10.06
CA LEU A 21 -18.89 26.03 -10.47
C LEU A 21 -17.54 26.75 -10.62
N ILE A 22 -16.84 26.94 -9.50
CA ILE A 22 -15.46 27.44 -9.48
C ILE A 22 -14.58 26.26 -9.88
N ILE A 23 -14.08 26.29 -11.11
CA ILE A 23 -13.06 25.35 -11.58
C ILE A 23 -11.75 25.76 -10.89
N ALA A 24 -11.31 24.95 -9.93
CA ALA A 24 -10.05 25.17 -9.23
C ALA A 24 -8.88 25.08 -10.21
N LYS A 25 -7.99 26.07 -10.18
CA LYS A 25 -6.77 26.09 -11.00
C LYS A 25 -5.56 25.54 -10.23
N THR A 26 -5.65 25.52 -8.90
CA THR A 26 -4.58 25.09 -8.00
C THR A 26 -5.07 23.99 -7.05
N PRO A 27 -4.19 23.07 -6.59
CA PRO A 27 -4.57 22.03 -5.62
C PRO A 27 -5.05 22.61 -4.28
N ALA A 28 -4.55 23.80 -3.91
CA ALA A 28 -4.97 24.51 -2.71
C ALA A 28 -6.43 25.00 -2.80
N GLU A 29 -6.88 25.46 -3.97
CA GLU A 29 -8.27 25.87 -4.20
C GLU A 29 -9.23 24.68 -4.10
N GLU A 30 -8.87 23.49 -4.60
CA GLU A 30 -9.70 22.29 -4.45
C GLU A 30 -9.90 21.89 -2.99
N GLN A 31 -8.83 21.96 -2.20
CA GLN A 31 -8.88 21.68 -0.76
C GLN A 31 -9.76 22.71 -0.04
N ARG A 32 -9.63 24.00 -0.37
CA ARG A 32 -10.47 25.07 0.17
C ARG A 32 -11.94 24.83 -0.12
N LEU A 33 -12.30 24.46 -1.35
CA LEU A 33 -13.70 24.16 -1.73
C LEU A 33 -14.25 22.91 -1.02
N LYS A 34 -13.43 21.86 -0.86
CA LYS A 34 -13.79 20.66 -0.08
C LYS A 34 -14.01 21.01 1.40
N LEU A 35 -13.15 21.86 1.96
CA LEU A 35 -13.24 22.32 3.35
C LEU A 35 -14.49 23.19 3.55
N GLU A 36 -14.76 24.15 2.68
CA GLU A 36 -15.97 24.99 2.73
C GLU A 36 -17.25 24.13 2.69
N ARG A 37 -17.25 23.09 1.86
CA ARG A 37 -18.37 22.13 1.77
C ARG A 37 -18.57 21.33 3.06
N LEU A 38 -17.50 20.94 3.73
CA LEU A 38 -17.54 20.21 5.00
C LEU A 38 -17.99 21.14 6.15
N MET A 39 -17.47 22.37 6.20
CA MET A 39 -17.80 23.36 7.23
C MET A 39 -19.26 23.85 7.16
N ARG A 40 -19.94 23.72 6.01
CA ARG A 40 -21.38 24.03 5.88
C ARG A 40 -22.27 23.14 6.77
N ASN A 41 -21.80 21.96 7.20
CA ASN A 41 -22.55 21.08 8.11
C ASN A 41 -21.59 20.43 9.12
N PRO A 42 -21.25 21.08 10.25
CA PRO A 42 -20.28 20.56 11.21
C PRO A 42 -20.79 19.33 11.99
N ASP A 43 -22.12 19.14 12.11
CA ASP A 43 -22.71 18.02 12.86
C ASP A 43 -22.64 16.67 12.12
N LYS A 44 -22.35 16.68 10.81
CA LYS A 44 -22.27 15.44 10.01
C LYS A 44 -20.84 14.90 10.08
N PRO A 45 -20.62 13.66 10.56
CA PRO A 45 -19.27 13.07 10.56
C PRO A 45 -18.75 12.97 9.12
N ALA A 46 -17.47 13.29 8.93
CA ALA A 46 -16.84 13.21 7.63
C ALA A 46 -16.81 11.73 7.15
N PRO A 47 -17.25 11.43 5.92
CA PRO A 47 -17.20 10.07 5.39
C PRO A 47 -15.74 9.73 5.07
N ILE A 48 -15.09 9.00 5.98
CA ILE A 48 -13.78 8.41 5.72
C ILE A 48 -14.02 7.16 4.87
N PRO A 49 -13.45 7.08 3.65
CA PRO A 49 -13.60 5.89 2.82
C PRO A 49 -12.89 4.72 3.50
N GLU A 50 -13.63 3.65 3.75
CA GLU A 50 -13.05 2.37 4.14
C GLU A 50 -12.24 1.78 2.98
N LYS A 51 -11.30 0.88 3.30
CA LYS A 51 -10.48 0.21 2.29
C LYS A 51 -11.40 -0.44 1.24
N PRO A 52 -11.13 -0.25 -0.07
CA PRO A 52 -11.97 -0.84 -1.09
C PRO A 52 -11.95 -2.37 -0.94
N LYS A 53 -13.12 -2.97 -0.87
CA LYS A 53 -13.25 -4.42 -0.78
C LYS A 53 -12.73 -5.06 -2.06
N GLU A 54 -11.79 -5.98 -1.92
CA GLU A 54 -11.30 -6.78 -3.03
C GLU A 54 -12.46 -7.63 -3.60
N TRP A 55 -12.54 -7.71 -4.93
CA TRP A 55 -13.57 -8.50 -5.59
C TRP A 55 -13.30 -9.99 -5.34
N ASN A 56 -14.29 -10.69 -4.78
CA ASN A 56 -14.22 -12.13 -4.50
C ASN A 56 -15.28 -12.86 -5.34
N PRO A 57 -14.95 -13.97 -6.03
CA PRO A 57 -15.95 -14.82 -6.67
C PRO A 57 -17.06 -15.19 -5.69
N ARG A 58 -18.32 -15.15 -6.16
CA ARG A 58 -19.47 -15.54 -5.34
C ARG A 58 -19.40 -17.05 -5.08
N ALA A 59 -19.62 -17.44 -3.83
CA ALA A 59 -19.73 -18.86 -3.48
C ALA A 59 -20.84 -19.53 -4.32
N PRO A 60 -20.63 -20.76 -4.79
CA PRO A 60 -21.68 -21.53 -5.45
C PRO A 60 -22.91 -21.66 -4.55
N PRO A 61 -24.15 -21.56 -5.08
CA PRO A 61 -25.34 -21.89 -4.33
C PRO A 61 -25.28 -23.35 -3.86
N GLU A 62 -25.69 -23.60 -2.63
CA GLU A 62 -25.54 -24.92 -2.00
C GLU A 62 -26.60 -25.92 -2.50
N PHE A 63 -27.84 -25.47 -2.75
CA PHE A 63 -28.85 -26.28 -3.44
C PHE A 63 -29.30 -25.63 -4.75
N VAL A 64 -29.21 -26.40 -5.83
CA VAL A 64 -29.88 -26.10 -7.10
C VAL A 64 -31.20 -26.86 -7.11
N ARG A 65 -32.32 -26.13 -7.12
CA ARG A 65 -33.67 -26.72 -7.06
C ARG A 65 -34.20 -27.14 -8.43
N ASP A 66 -33.67 -26.54 -9.48
CA ASP A 66 -34.21 -26.63 -10.85
C ASP A 66 -33.46 -27.67 -11.69
N VAL A 67 -32.91 -28.71 -11.05
CA VAL A 67 -32.16 -29.77 -11.75
C VAL A 67 -33.15 -30.69 -12.47
N MET A 68 -33.11 -30.68 -13.79
CA MET A 68 -33.87 -31.62 -14.62
C MET A 68 -33.21 -33.00 -14.58
N GLY A 69 -34.00 -34.08 -14.77
CA GLY A 69 -33.50 -35.46 -14.65
C GLY A 69 -32.33 -35.79 -15.57
N SER A 70 -31.44 -36.69 -15.14
CA SER A 70 -30.18 -36.98 -15.84
C SER A 70 -30.33 -37.56 -17.25
N SER A 71 -31.49 -38.12 -17.58
CA SER A 71 -31.82 -38.65 -18.91
C SER A 71 -32.68 -37.71 -19.75
N ALA A 72 -33.05 -36.53 -19.23
CA ALA A 72 -33.83 -35.55 -19.98
C ALA A 72 -32.97 -34.91 -21.08
N GLY A 73 -33.60 -34.61 -22.23
CA GLY A 73 -32.92 -33.96 -23.35
C GLY A 73 -32.54 -32.50 -23.05
N ALA A 74 -31.69 -31.93 -23.91
CA ALA A 74 -31.27 -30.54 -23.79
C ALA A 74 -32.47 -29.58 -23.98
N GLY A 75 -32.82 -28.83 -22.93
CA GLY A 75 -33.83 -27.78 -22.99
C GLY A 75 -33.33 -26.51 -23.66
N SER A 76 -34.24 -25.64 -24.08
CA SER A 76 -33.91 -24.35 -24.72
C SER A 76 -33.12 -23.39 -23.80
N GLY A 77 -33.25 -23.53 -22.48
CA GLY A 77 -32.55 -22.73 -21.48
C GLY A 77 -31.15 -23.23 -21.12
N GLU A 78 -30.80 -24.48 -21.45
CA GLU A 78 -29.56 -25.12 -20.99
C GLU A 78 -28.32 -24.40 -21.53
N PHE A 79 -28.39 -23.86 -22.74
CA PHE A 79 -27.31 -23.06 -23.33
C PHE A 79 -26.97 -21.82 -22.48
N HIS A 80 -27.98 -21.11 -21.98
CA HIS A 80 -27.74 -19.93 -21.14
C HIS A 80 -27.21 -20.31 -19.76
N VAL A 81 -27.65 -21.44 -19.21
CA VAL A 81 -27.11 -22.00 -17.96
C VAL A 81 -25.61 -22.27 -18.11
N TYR A 82 -25.20 -23.01 -19.15
CA TYR A 82 -23.78 -23.27 -19.43
C TYR A 82 -22.98 -21.97 -19.63
N ARG A 83 -23.51 -21.00 -20.38
CA ARG A 83 -22.84 -19.71 -20.61
C ARG A 83 -22.57 -18.96 -19.30
N HIS A 84 -23.55 -18.94 -18.38
CA HIS A 84 -23.38 -18.30 -17.08
C HIS A 84 -22.44 -19.07 -16.16
N LEU A 85 -22.51 -20.40 -16.16
CA LEU A 85 -21.62 -21.27 -15.39
C LEU A 85 -20.17 -21.11 -15.85
N ARG A 86 -19.92 -21.19 -17.16
CA ARG A 86 -18.59 -21.03 -17.76
C ARG A 86 -17.98 -19.68 -17.42
N ARG A 87 -18.75 -18.59 -17.53
CA ARG A 87 -18.28 -17.25 -17.17
C ARG A 87 -17.94 -17.16 -15.68
N ARG A 88 -18.78 -17.71 -14.80
CA ARG A 88 -18.53 -17.73 -13.34
C ARG A 88 -17.27 -18.51 -13.01
N GLU A 89 -17.07 -19.64 -13.68
CA GLU A 89 -15.92 -20.51 -13.46
C GLU A 89 -14.61 -19.90 -13.94
N TYR A 90 -14.59 -19.28 -15.13
CA TYR A 90 -13.40 -18.54 -15.59
C TYR A 90 -13.05 -17.38 -14.66
N GLN A 91 -14.04 -16.62 -14.21
CA GLN A 91 -13.81 -15.55 -13.23
C GLN A 91 -13.24 -16.08 -11.90
N ARG A 92 -13.63 -17.29 -11.50
CA ARG A 92 -13.11 -17.95 -10.29
C ARG A 92 -11.66 -18.43 -10.50
N GLN A 93 -11.37 -19.06 -11.64
CA GLN A 93 -10.03 -19.52 -12.01
C GLN A 93 -9.05 -18.34 -12.11
N ASP A 94 -9.39 -17.31 -12.91
CA ASP A 94 -8.61 -16.08 -13.03
C ASP A 94 -8.31 -15.42 -11.68
N PHE A 95 -9.26 -15.47 -10.74
CA PHE A 95 -9.06 -14.91 -9.40
C PHE A 95 -8.06 -15.73 -8.59
N LEU A 96 -8.19 -17.06 -8.61
CA LEU A 96 -7.25 -17.94 -7.90
C LEU A 96 -5.84 -17.81 -8.45
N ASP A 97 -5.71 -17.76 -9.78
CA ASP A 97 -4.41 -17.60 -10.43
C ASP A 97 -3.76 -16.29 -9.99
N ARG A 98 -4.47 -15.15 -10.09
CA ARG A 98 -3.98 -13.84 -9.64
C ARG A 98 -3.61 -13.80 -8.16
N ILE A 99 -4.41 -14.42 -7.28
CA ILE A 99 -4.11 -14.47 -5.84
C ILE A 99 -2.86 -15.31 -5.60
N SER A 100 -2.72 -16.46 -6.26
CA SER A 100 -1.56 -17.33 -6.11
C SER A 100 -0.27 -16.65 -6.60
N GLU A 101 -0.33 -15.92 -7.71
CA GLU A 101 0.80 -15.15 -8.24
C GLU A 101 1.18 -14.03 -7.29
N LYS A 102 0.20 -13.26 -6.80
CA LYS A 102 0.45 -12.19 -5.83
C LYS A 102 1.10 -12.73 -4.54
N GLN A 103 0.58 -13.82 -3.99
CA GLN A 103 1.13 -14.44 -2.78
C GLN A 103 2.59 -14.86 -2.97
N LYS A 104 2.92 -15.53 -4.08
CA LYS A 104 4.30 -15.92 -4.40
C LYS A 104 5.22 -14.70 -4.49
N LEU A 105 4.79 -13.65 -5.18
CA LEU A 105 5.59 -12.42 -5.33
C LEU A 105 5.78 -11.70 -3.98
N ASP A 106 4.76 -11.69 -3.13
CA ASP A 106 4.81 -11.08 -1.80
C ASP A 106 5.76 -11.88 -0.87
N GLU A 107 5.73 -13.21 -0.92
CA GLU A 107 6.64 -14.11 -0.19
C GLU A 107 8.09 -13.89 -0.64
N ASP A 108 8.36 -13.95 -1.96
CA ASP A 108 9.69 -13.71 -2.53
C ASP A 108 10.24 -12.33 -2.15
N TYR A 109 9.37 -11.32 -2.08
CA TYR A 109 9.75 -9.96 -1.69
C TYR A 109 10.11 -9.88 -0.20
N GLN A 110 9.32 -10.52 0.66
CA GLN A 110 9.58 -10.57 2.11
C GLN A 110 10.88 -11.30 2.42
N GLU A 111 11.14 -12.43 1.76
CA GLU A 111 12.40 -13.16 1.90
C GLU A 111 13.61 -12.30 1.52
N LYS A 112 13.53 -11.59 0.38
CA LYS A 112 14.60 -10.66 -0.05
C LYS A 112 14.81 -9.52 0.95
N LEU A 113 13.74 -8.97 1.52
CA LEU A 113 13.85 -7.93 2.54
C LEU A 113 14.55 -8.46 3.80
N GLN A 114 14.18 -9.65 4.28
CA GLN A 114 14.80 -10.27 5.46
C GLN A 114 16.28 -10.56 5.22
N GLN A 115 16.64 -11.11 4.05
CA GLN A 115 18.04 -11.34 3.68
C GLN A 115 18.84 -10.03 3.65
N ASN A 116 18.29 -8.97 3.05
CA ASN A 116 18.95 -7.67 2.99
C ASN A 116 19.13 -7.05 4.39
N GLN A 117 18.13 -7.20 5.27
CA GLN A 117 18.22 -6.74 6.66
C GLN A 117 19.31 -7.50 7.41
N GLN A 118 19.36 -8.83 7.30
CA GLN A 118 20.41 -9.65 7.92
C GLN A 118 21.81 -9.26 7.43
N ILE A 119 22.00 -9.10 6.12
CA ILE A 119 23.28 -8.67 5.54
C ILE A 119 23.67 -7.26 6.03
N ALA A 120 22.70 -6.35 6.14
CA ALA A 120 22.95 -5.01 6.67
C ALA A 120 23.35 -5.07 8.15
N GLU A 121 22.66 -5.87 8.96
CA GLU A 121 22.98 -6.09 10.37
C GLU A 121 24.36 -6.73 10.56
N GLU A 122 24.71 -7.74 9.78
CA GLU A 122 26.04 -8.36 9.81
C GLU A 122 27.15 -7.35 9.46
N ARG A 123 26.91 -6.50 8.45
CA ARG A 123 27.84 -5.41 8.10
C ARG A 123 27.95 -4.39 9.22
N THR A 124 26.83 -3.92 9.75
CA THR A 124 26.80 -2.94 10.84
C THR A 124 27.41 -3.52 12.13
N MET A 125 27.15 -4.77 12.49
CA MET A 125 27.81 -5.45 13.61
C MET A 125 29.31 -5.62 13.36
N GLY A 126 29.71 -5.98 12.14
CA GLY A 126 31.10 -6.06 11.73
C GLY A 126 31.79 -4.70 11.84
N GLU A 127 31.11 -3.61 11.47
CA GLU A 127 31.59 -2.23 11.62
C GLU A 127 31.65 -1.78 13.08
N ILE A 128 30.64 -2.10 13.90
CA ILE A 128 30.62 -1.79 15.34
C ILE A 128 31.75 -2.55 16.09
N LYS A 129 32.03 -3.79 15.70
CA LYS A 129 33.11 -4.60 16.31
C LYS A 129 34.51 -4.18 15.86
N LYS A 130 34.64 -3.48 14.73
CA LYS A 130 35.92 -2.89 14.34
C LYS A 130 36.21 -1.73 15.30
N PRO A 131 37.30 -1.78 16.07
CA PRO A 131 37.64 -0.67 16.93
C PRO A 131 37.83 0.58 16.07
N PHE A 132 37.25 1.70 16.52
CA PHE A 132 37.50 3.05 15.99
C PHE A 132 38.93 3.49 16.35
N PHE A 133 39.93 2.65 16.11
CA PHE A 133 41.32 3.01 16.35
C PHE A 133 41.83 3.73 15.12
N THR A 134 41.44 5.00 14.99
CA THR A 134 42.28 5.95 14.29
C THR A 134 43.57 6.01 15.09
N THR A 135 44.62 5.32 14.63
CA THR A 135 45.98 5.81 14.84
C THR A 135 46.05 7.17 14.15
N PHE A 136 45.61 8.20 14.86
CA PHE A 136 46.05 9.56 14.65
C PHE A 136 47.52 9.56 15.08
N HIS A 137 48.37 8.92 14.26
CA HIS A 137 49.81 9.07 14.39
C HIS A 137 50.07 10.51 13.92
N VAL A 138 49.93 11.45 14.86
CA VAL A 138 50.51 12.77 14.74
C VAL A 138 52.01 12.48 14.63
N ASN A 139 52.49 12.40 13.41
CA ASN A 139 53.90 12.54 13.12
C ASN A 139 54.27 13.95 13.61
N HIS A 140 54.68 14.04 14.86
CA HIS A 140 55.42 15.17 15.39
C HIS A 140 56.83 15.10 14.80
N ALA A 141 56.91 15.17 13.46
CA ALA A 141 58.14 15.29 12.72
C ALA A 141 58.57 16.76 12.83
N ARG A 142 59.45 16.99 13.81
CA ARG A 142 60.60 17.91 13.70
C ARG A 142 60.26 19.33 13.23
N CYS A 143 59.97 20.18 14.21
CA CYS A 143 60.37 21.58 14.13
C CYS A 143 61.91 21.63 14.16
N CYS A 144 62.55 21.49 12.99
CA CYS A 144 63.95 21.84 12.80
C CYS A 144 64.07 23.35 13.00
N CYS A 145 64.42 23.75 14.22
CA CYS A 145 64.90 25.09 14.49
C CYS A 145 66.23 25.27 13.76
N SER A 146 66.17 26.14 12.76
CA SER A 146 67.28 26.74 12.05
C SER A 146 68.39 27.19 13.01
N SER A 147 69.52 26.50 12.99
CA SER A 147 70.82 27.07 13.37
C SER A 147 71.88 26.47 12.45
N TRP A 148 71.94 27.01 11.23
CA TRP A 148 73.05 26.83 10.31
C TRP A 148 73.96 28.05 10.45
N VAL A 149 74.82 27.99 11.47
CA VAL A 149 75.98 28.88 11.61
C VAL A 149 77.19 28.13 11.06
N LEU A 150 77.64 28.61 9.89
CA LEU A 150 79.01 28.72 9.40
C LEU A 150 79.99 27.51 9.47
N LEU A 151 80.62 27.33 8.29
CA LEU A 151 82.03 26.95 8.07
C LEU A 151 82.39 25.45 7.93
N MET A 152 82.31 24.97 6.68
CA MET A 152 83.41 24.50 5.81
C MET A 152 84.58 23.62 6.37
N PRO A 153 85.22 22.84 5.47
CA PRO A 153 85.59 21.43 5.66
C PRO A 153 87.05 21.22 6.08
N PHE A 154 87.42 20.02 6.56
CA PHE A 154 88.71 19.40 6.18
C PHE A 154 88.83 17.92 6.60
N LEU A 155 89.32 17.12 5.63
CA LEU A 155 89.98 15.81 5.69
C LEU A 155 90.62 15.40 7.03
N LYS A 156 90.39 14.15 7.46
CA LYS A 156 91.30 13.01 7.30
C LYS A 156 90.58 11.71 7.68
#